data_AF-A0A1H6LI48-F1
#
_entry.id   AF-A0A1H6LI48-F1
#
_cell.length_a   1.000
_cell.length_b   1.000
_cell.length_c   1.000
_cell.angle_alpha   90.00
_cell.angle_beta   90.00
_cell.angle_gamma   90.00
#
_symmetry.space_group_name_H-M   'P 1'
#
loop_
_entity.id
_entity.type
_entity.pdbx_description
1 polymer ?
#
loop_
_entity_poly.entity_id
_entity_poly.type
_entity_poly.pdbx_seq_one_letter_code
_entity_poly.pdbx_strand_id
1 'polypeptide(L)'
;MVYPVITIANKFIDLAKNEPLTNMQLQKMVYIAHGFSLALRDTKLYYEYTRAWNFGPVVPELYEKLREHDSNQVKNKISSSPEEEIDKDSSEIIEEVYKNYKQYSGPQLSGLTHQKNTPWSKTWESNKYGVIPADDIYKFYKDNHL
;
A
#
# COMPACT_ATOMS: atom_id res chain seq x y z
N MET A 1 1.02 -4.80 15.39
CA MET A 1 2.37 -4.19 15.44
C MET A 1 2.57 -3.31 14.20
N VAL A 2 3.71 -2.64 14.05
CA VAL A 2 4.05 -1.80 12.89
C VAL A 2 5.35 -2.33 12.28
N TYR A 3 5.44 -2.38 10.94
CA TYR A 3 6.52 -3.06 10.23
C TYR A 3 7.25 -2.15 9.23
N PRO A 4 8.42 -2.56 8.72
CA PRO A 4 8.97 -1.99 7.50
C PRO A 4 8.01 -2.18 6.33
N VAL A 5 7.85 -1.17 5.46
CA VAL A 5 7.00 -1.27 4.26
C VAL A 5 7.41 -2.44 3.36
N ILE A 6 8.71 -2.79 3.35
CA ILE A 6 9.25 -3.91 2.58
C ILE A 6 8.74 -5.25 3.11
N THR A 7 8.59 -5.41 4.43
CA THR A 7 8.00 -6.61 5.05
C THR A 7 6.57 -6.83 4.54
N ILE A 8 5.77 -5.77 4.48
CA ILE A 8 4.40 -5.81 3.95
C ILE A 8 4.39 -6.16 2.46
N ALA A 9 5.26 -5.54 1.67
CA ALA A 9 5.38 -5.83 0.24
C ALA A 9 5.78 -7.30 -0.02
N ASN A 10 6.74 -7.83 0.75
CA ASN A 10 7.17 -9.22 0.64
C ASN A 10 6.06 -10.21 0.99
N LYS A 11 5.19 -9.89 1.97
CA LYS A 11 4.00 -10.71 2.26
C LYS A 11 3.04 -10.75 1.06
N PHE A 12 2.81 -9.63 0.37
CA PHE A 12 2.02 -9.63 -0.87
C PHE A 12 2.69 -10.46 -1.99
N ILE A 13 4.01 -10.38 -2.14
CA ILE A 13 4.76 -11.20 -3.10
C ILE A 13 4.60 -12.69 -2.77
N ASP A 14 4.66 -13.08 -1.49
CA ASP A 14 4.45 -14.46 -1.06
C ASP A 14 3.04 -14.98 -1.37
N LEU A 15 2.02 -14.15 -1.15
CA LEU A 15 0.63 -14.49 -1.50
C LEU A 15 0.44 -14.62 -3.02
N ALA A 16 1.16 -13.80 -3.79
CA ALA A 16 1.08 -13.73 -5.24
C ALA A 16 1.98 -14.71 -6.00
N LYS A 17 2.61 -15.69 -5.33
CA LYS A 17 3.61 -16.60 -5.93
C LYS A 17 3.23 -17.17 -7.31
N ASN A 18 1.98 -17.60 -7.49
CA ASN A 18 1.49 -18.19 -8.74
C ASN A 18 0.93 -17.16 -9.73
N GLU A 19 0.65 -15.94 -9.27
CA GLU A 19 0.06 -14.85 -10.05
C GLU A 19 0.76 -13.53 -9.67
N PRO A 20 2.01 -13.32 -10.10
CA PRO A 20 2.83 -12.20 -9.62
C PRO A 20 2.21 -10.84 -9.92
N LEU A 21 2.26 -9.96 -8.92
CA LEU A 21 1.77 -8.59 -9.03
C LEU A 21 2.74 -7.73 -9.84
N THR A 22 2.20 -6.80 -10.63
CA THR A 22 2.99 -5.69 -11.18
C THR A 22 3.49 -4.77 -10.07
N ASN A 23 4.57 -4.04 -10.35
CA ASN A 23 5.08 -2.99 -9.46
C ASN A 23 3.96 -2.04 -8.97
N MET A 24 3.13 -1.55 -9.89
CA MET A 24 2.05 -0.65 -9.56
C MET A 24 0.97 -1.32 -8.68
N GLN A 25 0.60 -2.57 -8.96
CA GLN A 25 -0.34 -3.30 -8.09
C GLN A 25 0.22 -3.41 -6.67
N LEU A 26 1.48 -3.82 -6.53
CA LEU A 26 2.13 -4.02 -5.24
C LEU A 26 2.15 -2.72 -4.42
N GLN A 27 2.58 -1.60 -5.01
CA GLN A 27 2.56 -0.30 -4.33
C GLN A 27 1.16 0.10 -3.86
N LYS A 28 0.13 -0.11 -4.69
CA LYS A 28 -1.25 0.27 -4.35
C LYS A 28 -1.86 -0.61 -3.29
N MET A 29 -1.63 -1.93 -3.35
CA MET A 29 -2.10 -2.86 -2.33
C MET A 29 -1.47 -2.59 -0.97
N VAL A 30 -0.18 -2.24 -0.92
CA VAL A 30 0.49 -1.85 0.33
C VAL A 30 -0.15 -0.61 0.95
N TYR A 31 -0.48 0.42 0.14
CA TYR A 31 -1.21 1.59 0.63
C TYR A 31 -2.63 1.24 1.10
N ILE A 32 -3.35 0.41 0.35
CA ILE A 32 -4.72 0.00 0.68
C ILE A 32 -4.75 -0.77 2.01
N ALA A 33 -3.84 -1.72 2.22
CA ALA A 33 -3.69 -2.44 3.48
C ALA A 33 -3.34 -1.52 4.65
N HIS A 34 -2.55 -0.47 4.43
CA HIS A 34 -2.29 0.54 5.44
C HIS A 34 -3.56 1.28 5.86
N GLY A 35 -4.40 1.66 4.90
CA GLY A 35 -5.68 2.31 5.16
C GLY A 35 -6.64 1.44 5.96
N PHE A 36 -6.79 0.16 5.58
CA PHE A 36 -7.59 -0.79 6.34
C PHE A 36 -7.04 -1.06 7.73
N SER A 37 -5.73 -1.17 7.91
CA SER A 37 -5.12 -1.33 9.24
C SER A 37 -5.42 -0.13 10.14
N LEU A 38 -5.31 1.09 9.61
CA LEU A 38 -5.68 2.28 10.36
C LEU A 38 -7.16 2.23 10.77
N ALA A 39 -8.08 1.97 9.84
CA ALA A 39 -9.52 2.04 10.12
C ALA A 39 -10.06 0.92 11.02
N LEU A 40 -9.49 -0.30 10.92
CA LEU A 40 -9.93 -1.49 11.64
C LEU A 40 -9.23 -1.69 12.98
N ARG A 41 -7.96 -1.27 13.10
CA ARG A 41 -7.10 -1.55 14.26
C ARG A 41 -6.59 -0.31 14.97
N ASP A 42 -6.99 0.87 14.51
CA ASP A 42 -6.49 2.18 14.99
C ASP A 42 -4.95 2.27 15.02
N THR A 43 -4.28 1.46 14.17
CA THR A 43 -2.83 1.27 14.20
C THR A 43 -2.28 1.20 12.77
N LYS A 44 -1.17 1.91 12.54
CA LYS A 44 -0.43 1.87 11.26
C LYS A 44 0.03 0.46 10.94
N LEU A 45 0.01 0.09 9.66
CA LEU A 45 0.61 -1.17 9.21
C LEU A 45 2.14 -1.07 9.05
N TYR A 46 2.64 0.08 8.60
CA TYR A 46 4.08 0.34 8.45
C TYR A 46 4.45 1.75 8.93
N TYR A 47 5.73 1.99 9.17
CA TYR A 47 6.20 3.25 9.78
C TYR A 47 6.66 4.32 8.78
N GLU A 48 6.98 3.94 7.54
CA GLU A 48 7.37 4.87 6.48
C GLU A 48 6.21 5.80 6.06
N TYR A 49 6.55 6.93 5.45
CA TYR A 49 5.56 7.92 5.03
C TYR A 49 4.96 7.59 3.66
N THR A 50 3.64 7.59 3.58
CA THR A 50 2.95 7.69 2.27
C THR A 50 2.98 9.13 1.79
N ARG A 51 3.34 9.34 0.52
CA ARG A 51 3.31 10.65 -0.14
C ARG A 51 2.30 10.70 -1.28
N ALA A 52 1.76 11.88 -1.52
CA ALA A 52 0.91 12.14 -2.67
C ALA A 52 1.76 12.25 -3.93
N TRP A 53 1.69 11.24 -4.81
CA TRP A 53 2.55 11.16 -5.99
C TRP A 53 1.77 11.20 -7.30
N ASN A 54 2.47 11.32 -8.44
CA ASN A 54 1.85 11.54 -9.76
C ASN A 54 0.74 10.54 -10.11
N PHE A 55 0.88 9.29 -9.66
CA PHE A 55 -0.05 8.21 -9.94
C PHE A 55 -0.69 7.69 -8.66
N GLY A 56 -1.08 8.59 -7.76
CA GLY A 56 -1.68 8.25 -6.48
C GLY A 56 -0.66 8.14 -5.32
N PRO A 57 -1.09 7.62 -4.17
CA PRO A 57 -0.26 7.49 -2.97
C PRO A 57 0.85 6.46 -3.17
N VAL A 58 2.07 6.80 -2.74
CA VAL A 58 3.26 5.96 -2.85
C VAL A 58 4.13 6.12 -1.60
N VAL A 59 4.74 5.03 -1.14
CA VAL A 59 5.82 5.07 -0.16
C VAL A 59 7.16 5.16 -0.92
N PRO A 60 7.89 6.28 -0.88
CA PRO A 60 9.10 6.48 -1.68
C PRO A 60 10.15 5.38 -1.51
N GLU A 61 10.32 4.89 -0.28
CA GLU A 61 11.26 3.83 0.08
C GLU A 61 10.92 2.52 -0.64
N LEU A 62 9.64 2.19 -0.75
CA LEU A 62 9.18 1.03 -1.51
C LEU A 62 9.37 1.24 -3.01
N TYR A 63 9.04 2.44 -3.52
CA TYR A 63 9.22 2.76 -4.93
C TYR A 63 10.68 2.63 -5.37
N GLU A 64 11.64 3.13 -4.59
CA GLU A 64 13.05 3.04 -4.93
C GLU A 64 13.53 1.58 -5.05
N LYS A 65 12.93 0.65 -4.31
CA LYS A 65 13.20 -0.78 -4.43
C LYS A 65 12.53 -1.44 -5.62
N LEU A 66 11.43 -0.87 -6.11
CA LEU A 66 10.64 -1.45 -7.19
C LEU A 66 10.84 -0.76 -8.54
N ARG A 67 11.49 0.40 -8.61
CA ARG A 67 11.61 1.22 -9.82
C ARG A 67 12.22 0.49 -11.01
N GLU A 68 13.10 -0.49 -10.78
CA GLU A 68 13.70 -1.29 -11.85
C GLU A 68 12.69 -2.21 -12.55
N HIS A 69 11.58 -2.55 -11.88
CA HIS A 69 10.52 -3.34 -12.47
C HIS A 69 9.65 -2.52 -13.43
N ASP A 70 9.66 -1.18 -13.37
CA ASP A 70 8.79 -0.30 -14.15
C ASP A 70 7.32 -0.78 -14.13
N SER A 71 6.77 -1.23 -15.26
CA SER A 71 5.40 -1.76 -15.41
C SER A 71 5.32 -3.29 -15.31
N ASN A 72 6.45 -3.96 -15.10
CA ASN A 72 6.57 -5.42 -15.06
C ASN A 72 6.17 -6.03 -13.71
N GLN A 73 6.06 -7.35 -13.71
CA GLN A 73 5.82 -8.17 -12.52
C GLN A 73 7.01 -8.21 -11.57
N VAL A 74 6.72 -8.20 -10.27
CA VAL A 74 7.68 -8.40 -9.18
C VAL A 74 7.58 -9.86 -8.73
N LYS A 75 8.54 -10.68 -9.17
CA LYS A 75 8.50 -12.14 -8.96
C LYS A 75 9.28 -12.61 -7.73
N ASN A 76 10.25 -11.82 -7.31
CA ASN A 76 11.16 -12.15 -6.23
C ASN A 76 10.94 -11.19 -5.07
N LYS A 77 11.16 -11.67 -3.85
CA LYS A 77 11.17 -10.82 -2.65
C LYS A 77 12.20 -9.70 -2.80
N ILE A 78 11.84 -8.54 -2.29
CA ILE A 78 12.73 -7.39 -2.17
C ILE A 78 13.70 -7.70 -1.03
N SER A 79 15.00 -7.55 -1.29
CA SER A 79 16.03 -7.74 -0.26
C SER A 79 15.86 -6.75 0.88
N SER A 80 15.73 -7.24 2.11
CA SER A 80 15.67 -6.47 3.36
C SER A 80 16.44 -7.18 4.48
N SER A 81 16.72 -6.44 5.56
CA SER A 81 17.13 -6.98 6.87
C SER A 81 16.09 -8.00 7.41
N PRO A 82 16.37 -8.76 8.50
CA PRO A 82 15.78 -10.09 8.70
C PRO A 82 14.25 -10.07 8.65
N GLU A 83 13.68 -11.11 8.03
CA GLU A 83 12.23 -11.27 7.92
C GLU A 83 11.57 -11.15 9.30
N GLU A 84 10.75 -10.11 9.46
CA GLU A 84 9.93 -9.94 10.65
C GLU A 84 8.65 -10.76 10.50
N GLU A 85 8.29 -11.49 11.56
CA GLU A 85 7.03 -12.21 11.62
C GLU A 85 5.86 -11.21 11.76
N ILE A 86 4.93 -11.26 10.81
CA ILE A 86 3.73 -10.44 10.82
C ILE A 86 2.68 -11.08 11.74
N ASP A 87 2.24 -10.32 12.75
CA ASP A 87 1.15 -10.72 13.65
C ASP A 87 -0.13 -11.09 12.89
N LYS A 88 -0.92 -11.97 13.50
CA LYS A 88 -2.14 -12.54 12.89
C LYS A 88 -3.08 -11.46 12.36
N ASP A 89 -3.39 -10.43 13.15
CA ASP A 89 -4.34 -9.37 12.74
C ASP A 89 -3.82 -8.58 11.54
N SER A 90 -2.52 -8.28 11.52
CA SER A 90 -1.87 -7.64 10.35
C SER A 90 -1.90 -8.55 9.12
N SER A 91 -1.65 -9.85 9.30
CA SER A 91 -1.65 -10.84 8.22
C SER A 91 -3.05 -10.98 7.61
N GLU A 92 -4.09 -11.03 8.43
CA GLU A 92 -5.49 -11.13 7.99
C GLU A 92 -5.89 -9.92 7.11
N ILE A 93 -5.48 -8.71 7.47
CA ILE A 93 -5.73 -7.51 6.65
C ILE A 93 -5.02 -7.61 5.30
N ILE A 94 -3.75 -8.00 5.29
CA ILE A 94 -2.97 -8.13 4.04
C ILE A 94 -3.60 -9.19 3.12
N GLU A 95 -4.02 -10.32 3.69
CA GLU A 95 -4.65 -11.42 2.97
C GLU A 95 -6.02 -11.03 2.40
N GLU A 96 -6.86 -10.35 3.17
CA GLU A 96 -8.14 -9.85 2.67
C GLU A 96 -7.97 -8.76 1.62
N VAL A 97 -7.00 -7.85 1.75
CA VAL A 97 -6.69 -6.88 0.69
C VAL A 97 -6.21 -7.59 -0.57
N TYR A 98 -5.32 -8.58 -0.45
CA TYR A 98 -4.88 -9.35 -1.63
C TYR A 98 -6.06 -10.03 -2.33
N LYS A 99 -6.90 -10.74 -1.57
CA LYS A 99 -8.06 -11.46 -2.08
C LYS A 99 -9.07 -10.54 -2.78
N ASN A 100 -9.35 -9.38 -2.21
CA ASN A 100 -10.36 -8.46 -2.74
C ASN A 100 -9.83 -7.58 -3.89
N TYR A 101 -8.52 -7.40 -4.02
CA TYR A 101 -7.95 -6.45 -4.98
C TYR A 101 -7.06 -7.06 -6.08
N LYS A 102 -6.67 -8.34 -6.00
CA LYS A 102 -5.74 -8.96 -6.97
C LYS A 102 -6.22 -8.97 -8.42
N GLN A 103 -7.54 -8.99 -8.63
CA GLN A 103 -8.15 -8.97 -9.96
C GLN A 103 -8.06 -7.60 -10.65
N TYR A 104 -7.74 -6.53 -9.91
CA TYR A 104 -7.58 -5.20 -10.50
C TYR A 104 -6.16 -5.02 -11.03
N SER A 105 -6.06 -4.45 -12.22
CA SER A 105 -4.79 -3.98 -12.78
C SER A 105 -4.21 -2.82 -11.98
N GLY A 106 -2.90 -2.59 -12.11
CA GLY A 106 -2.22 -1.45 -11.48
C GLY A 106 -2.88 -0.10 -11.78
N PRO A 107 -3.23 0.21 -13.05
CA PRO A 107 -3.95 1.43 -13.38
C PRO A 107 -5.34 1.55 -12.74
N GLN A 108 -6.09 0.44 -12.62
CA GLN A 108 -7.39 0.46 -11.93
C GLN A 108 -7.22 0.78 -10.44
N LEU A 109 -6.27 0.14 -9.76
CA LEU A 109 -5.96 0.43 -8.35
C LEU A 109 -5.46 1.86 -8.16
N SER A 110 -4.61 2.34 -9.05
CA SER A 110 -4.18 3.74 -9.09
C SER A 110 -5.39 4.67 -9.19
N GLY A 111 -6.29 4.42 -10.13
CA GLY A 111 -7.54 5.16 -10.31
C GLY A 111 -8.40 5.22 -9.06
N LEU A 112 -8.57 4.11 -8.32
CA LEU A 112 -9.30 4.09 -7.05
C LEU A 112 -8.66 5.01 -6.00
N THR A 113 -7.34 4.98 -5.89
CA THR A 113 -6.60 5.79 -4.89
C THR A 113 -6.41 7.25 -5.28
N HIS A 114 -6.75 7.61 -6.51
CA HIS A 114 -6.53 8.93 -7.14
C HIS A 114 -7.87 9.67 -7.36
N GLN A 115 -8.98 9.17 -6.80
CA GLN A 115 -10.28 9.83 -6.93
C GLN A 115 -10.33 11.15 -6.16
N LYS A 116 -11.29 12.01 -6.51
CA LYS A 116 -11.59 13.23 -5.73
C LYS A 116 -11.97 12.87 -4.29
N ASN A 117 -11.66 13.78 -3.37
CA ASN A 117 -11.90 13.66 -1.92
C ASN A 117 -11.14 12.51 -1.21
N THR A 118 -10.21 11.85 -1.89
CA THR A 118 -9.30 10.88 -1.26
C THR A 118 -8.22 11.60 -0.43
N PRO A 119 -7.53 10.89 0.48
CA PRO A 119 -6.38 11.44 1.21
C PRO A 119 -5.29 11.94 0.26
N TRP A 120 -5.10 11.21 -0.84
CA TRP A 120 -4.21 11.61 -1.92
C TRP A 120 -4.64 12.93 -2.55
N SER A 121 -5.90 13.10 -2.97
CA SER A 121 -6.31 14.30 -3.71
C SER A 121 -6.24 15.55 -2.84
N LYS A 122 -6.65 15.44 -1.58
CA LYS A 122 -6.57 16.53 -0.60
C LYS A 122 -5.12 16.99 -0.42
N THR A 123 -4.21 16.04 -0.18
CA THR A 123 -2.79 16.33 -0.02
C THR A 123 -2.18 16.88 -1.30
N TRP A 124 -2.53 16.33 -2.47
CA TRP A 124 -2.02 16.76 -3.76
C TRP A 124 -2.38 18.21 -4.09
N GLU A 125 -3.62 18.61 -3.78
CA GLU A 125 -4.12 19.96 -3.98
C GLU A 125 -3.49 20.97 -3.00
N SER A 126 -3.34 20.61 -1.73
CA SER A 126 -2.81 21.52 -0.71
C SER A 126 -1.28 21.57 -0.65
N ASN A 127 -0.62 20.45 -0.92
CA ASN A 127 0.83 20.26 -0.80
C ASN A 127 1.31 19.13 -1.73
N LYS A 128 1.40 19.43 -3.02
CA LYS A 128 1.86 18.49 -4.05
C LYS A 128 3.17 17.80 -3.65
N TYR A 129 3.22 16.47 -3.74
CA TYR A 129 4.34 15.63 -3.26
C TYR A 129 4.53 15.54 -1.73
N GLY A 130 3.61 16.13 -0.97
CA GLY A 130 3.60 16.10 0.49
C GLY A 130 3.30 14.72 1.07
N VAL A 131 3.61 14.58 2.36
CA VAL A 131 3.21 13.43 3.17
C VAL A 131 1.70 13.47 3.37
N ILE A 132 1.03 12.35 3.11
CA ILE A 132 -0.39 12.19 3.39
C ILE A 132 -0.54 11.94 4.89
N PRO A 133 -1.27 12.79 5.63
CA PRO A 133 -1.46 12.59 7.07
C PRO A 133 -2.14 11.25 7.36
N ALA A 134 -1.64 10.53 8.37
CA ALA A 134 -2.22 9.24 8.76
C ALA A 134 -3.69 9.38 9.19
N ASP A 135 -4.05 10.49 9.84
CA ASP A 135 -5.43 10.80 10.24
C ASP A 135 -6.37 10.97 9.05
N ASP A 136 -5.87 11.50 7.93
CA ASP A 136 -6.68 11.65 6.71
C ASP A 136 -6.93 10.29 6.06
N ILE A 137 -5.91 9.41 6.06
CA ILE A 137 -6.05 8.02 5.61
C ILE A 137 -7.05 7.29 6.52
N TYR A 138 -6.87 7.38 7.83
CA TYR A 138 -7.75 6.78 8.83
C TYR A 138 -9.21 7.18 8.61
N LYS A 139 -9.51 8.49 8.59
CA LYS A 139 -10.88 9.01 8.41
C LYS A 139 -11.49 8.52 7.10
N PHE A 140 -10.73 8.58 6.00
CA PHE A 140 -11.24 8.15 4.70
C PHE A 140 -11.63 6.67 4.70
N TYR A 141 -10.76 5.78 5.20
CA TYR A 141 -11.07 4.35 5.25
C TYR A 141 -12.17 4.02 6.26
N LYS A 142 -12.24 4.74 7.38
CA LYS A 142 -13.31 4.59 8.37
C LYS A 142 -14.68 4.97 7.82
N ASP A 143 -14.77 6.05 7.04
CA ASP A 143 -16.06 6.59 6.59
C ASP A 143 -16.59 5.96 5.30
N ASN A 144 -15.73 5.34 4.48
CA ASN A 144 -16.08 4.89 3.13
C ASN A 144 -15.96 3.37 2.92
N HIS A 145 -15.38 2.65 3.86
CA HIS A 145 -15.06 1.21 3.70
C HIS A 145 -15.47 0.36 4.90
N LEU A 146 -16.04 0.96 5.95
CA LEU A 146 -16.64 0.33 7.12
C LEU A 146 -18.06 0.89 7.33
#